data_AF-A0A0B1RYA0-F1
#
_entry.id   AF-A0A0B1RYA0-F1
#
_cell.length_a   1.000
_cell.length_b   1.000
_cell.length_c   1.000
_cell.angle_alpha   90.00
_cell.angle_beta   90.00
_cell.angle_gamma   90.00
#
_symmetry.space_group_name_H-M   'P 1'
#
loop_
_entity.id
_entity.type
_entity.pdbx_description
1 polymer ?
#
loop_
_entity_poly.entity_id
_entity_poly.type
_entity_poly.pdbx_seq_one_letter_code
_entity_poly.pdbx_strand_id
1 'polypeptide(L)'
;MKYIEKSDPMTTEKAIQVINNLSSIDTRINCLVFFSAQKNTQQLPLINPINKGITRIVAVGYDSTDLTKVVGTRGVAVSVPYYWKESDVENVVKAIQGT
;
A
#
# COMPACT_ATOMS: atom_id res chain seq x y z
N MET A 1 1.34 4.70 16.22
CA MET A 1 2.36 3.70 15.82
C MET A 1 3.66 4.03 16.51
N LYS A 2 4.40 3.03 17.03
CA LYS A 2 5.74 3.22 17.58
C LYS A 2 6.74 2.77 16.51
N TYR A 3 7.58 3.69 16.04
CA TYR A 3 8.67 3.35 15.13
C TYR A 3 9.76 2.58 15.89
N ILE A 4 10.28 1.53 15.27
CA ILE A 4 11.42 0.78 15.76
C ILE A 4 12.39 0.66 14.59
N GLU A 5 13.58 1.23 14.75
CA GLU A 5 14.65 1.09 13.77
C GLU A 5 15.11 -0.37 13.74
N LYS A 6 15.21 -0.93 12.53
CA LYS A 6 15.68 -2.29 12.29
C LYS A 6 16.81 -2.24 11.29
N SER A 7 17.96 -2.81 11.64
CA SER A 7 19.16 -2.84 10.79
C SER A 7 18.97 -3.60 9.48
N ASP A 8 18.08 -4.58 9.48
CA ASP A 8 17.70 -5.37 8.30
C ASP A 8 16.16 -5.38 8.13
N PRO A 9 15.57 -4.31 7.57
CA PRO A 9 14.14 -4.24 7.31
C PRO A 9 13.76 -5.12 6.12
N MET A 10 12.54 -5.65 6.13
CA MET A 10 12.00 -6.38 4.97
C MET A 10 11.93 -5.47 3.75
N THR A 11 12.32 -5.98 2.58
CA THR A 11 12.20 -5.24 1.31
C THR A 11 10.73 -5.02 0.93
N THR A 12 10.45 -3.92 0.23
CA THR A 12 9.12 -3.60 -0.32
C THR A 12 8.59 -4.74 -1.20
N GLU A 13 9.45 -5.34 -2.04
CA GLU A 13 9.10 -6.50 -2.87
C GLU A 13 8.65 -7.68 -2.01
N LYS A 14 9.41 -8.03 -0.96
CA LYS A 14 9.07 -9.15 -0.10
C LYS A 14 7.77 -8.92 0.66
N ALA A 15 7.51 -7.68 1.09
CA ALA A 15 6.25 -7.32 1.72
C ALA A 15 5.06 -7.55 0.77
N ILE A 16 5.17 -7.14 -0.50
CA ILE A 16 4.12 -7.38 -1.51
C ILE A 16 3.93 -8.87 -1.75
N GLN A 17 5.00 -9.66 -1.82
CA GLN A 17 4.88 -11.13 -1.96
C GLN A 17 4.13 -11.74 -0.77
N VAL A 18 4.41 -11.32 0.47
CA VAL A 18 3.70 -11.80 1.66
C VAL A 18 2.21 -11.43 1.60
N ILE A 19 1.90 -10.18 1.26
CA ILE A 19 0.53 -9.69 1.07
C ILE A 19 -0.21 -10.52 0.01
N ASN A 20 0.45 -10.82 -1.10
CA ASN A 20 -0.15 -11.57 -2.19
C ASN A 20 -0.52 -13.01 -1.80
N ASN A 21 0.24 -13.59 -0.87
CA ASN A 21 0.07 -14.96 -0.39
C ASN A 21 -0.72 -15.06 0.93
N LEU A 22 -1.35 -13.98 1.40
CA LEU A 22 -2.24 -14.04 2.56
C LEU A 22 -3.35 -15.07 2.31
N SER A 23 -3.62 -15.89 3.34
CA SER A 23 -4.56 -17.01 3.26
C SER A 23 -5.92 -16.59 2.69
N SER A 24 -6.44 -17.36 1.73
CA SER A 24 -7.71 -17.06 1.07
C SER A 24 -8.94 -17.27 1.94
N ILE A 25 -8.80 -18.02 3.04
CA ILE A 25 -9.87 -18.29 4.00
C ILE A 25 -9.95 -17.24 5.13
N ASP A 26 -8.98 -16.33 5.22
CA ASP A 26 -8.98 -15.29 6.24
C ASP A 26 -9.92 -14.15 5.84
N THR A 27 -11.11 -14.10 6.45
CA THR A 27 -12.14 -13.11 6.12
C THR A 27 -12.10 -11.85 6.97
N ARG A 28 -11.10 -11.70 7.85
CA ARG A 28 -11.05 -10.61 8.83
C ARG A 28 -10.67 -9.26 8.23
N ILE A 29 -10.09 -9.25 7.03
CA ILE A 29 -9.52 -8.05 6.39
C ILE A 29 -10.25 -7.81 5.07
N ASN A 30 -10.83 -6.62 4.91
CA ASN A 30 -11.45 -6.18 3.66
C ASN A 30 -10.72 -5.02 2.95
N CYS A 31 -9.85 -4.32 3.67
CA CYS A 31 -9.09 -3.18 3.17
C CYS A 31 -7.60 -3.33 3.49
N LEU A 32 -6.76 -3.22 2.47
CA LEU A 32 -5.31 -3.13 2.57
C LEU A 32 -4.87 -1.68 2.34
N VAL A 33 -4.11 -1.13 3.29
CA VAL A 33 -3.43 0.16 3.13
C VAL A 33 -1.93 -0.07 3.15
N PHE A 34 -1.26 0.18 2.02
CA PHE A 34 0.16 -0.10 1.81
C PHE A 34 0.96 1.20 1.70
N PHE A 35 1.82 1.50 2.67
CA PHE A 35 2.69 2.67 2.64
C PHE A 35 4.07 2.29 2.09
N SER A 36 4.59 3.09 1.15
CA SER A 36 5.97 2.93 0.67
C SER A 36 6.57 4.27 0.24
N ALA A 37 7.86 4.44 0.54
CA ALA A 37 8.72 5.51 0.03
C ALA A 37 9.73 5.01 -1.03
N GLN A 38 9.54 3.79 -1.53
CA GLN A 38 10.42 3.17 -2.52
C GLN A 38 10.46 4.03 -3.79
N LYS A 39 11.63 4.55 -4.17
CA LYS A 39 11.75 5.44 -5.35
C LYS A 39 11.59 4.69 -6.67
N ASN A 40 12.24 3.53 -6.81
CA ASN A 40 12.08 2.70 -8.00
C ASN A 40 10.95 1.68 -7.79
N THR A 41 9.79 1.97 -8.38
CA THR A 41 8.59 1.11 -8.29
C THR A 41 8.39 0.24 -9.52
N GLN A 42 9.19 0.42 -10.59
CA GLN A 42 9.01 -0.29 -11.87
C GLN A 42 9.26 -1.80 -11.76
N GLN A 43 10.11 -2.20 -10.82
CA GLN A 43 10.47 -3.61 -10.59
C GLN A 43 9.62 -4.25 -9.49
N LEU A 44 8.74 -3.49 -8.83
CA LEU A 44 7.92 -4.05 -7.78
C LEU A 44 6.81 -4.93 -8.38
N PRO A 45 6.52 -6.08 -7.76
CA PRO A 45 5.40 -6.90 -8.17
C PRO A 45 4.07 -6.17 -7.92
N LEU A 46 3.05 -6.59 -8.66
CA LEU A 46 1.68 -6.12 -8.45
C LEU A 46 1.15 -6.62 -7.09
N ILE A 47 0.51 -5.73 -6.31
CA ILE A 47 -0.30 -6.10 -5.16
C ILE A 47 -1.60 -6.71 -5.69
N ASN A 48 -1.68 -8.03 -5.63
CA ASN A 48 -2.81 -8.82 -6.09
C ASN A 48 -3.04 -10.03 -5.16
N PRO A 49 -3.61 -9.80 -3.96
CA PRO A 49 -3.87 -10.87 -3.00
C PRO A 49 -4.72 -12.00 -3.57
N ILE A 50 -4.32 -13.24 -3.26
CA ILE A 50 -5.14 -14.43 -3.49
C ILE A 50 -6.42 -14.37 -2.63
N ASN A 51 -6.33 -13.74 -1.46
CA ASN A 51 -7.46 -13.47 -0.60
C ASN A 51 -8.41 -12.47 -1.26
N LYS A 52 -9.58 -12.97 -1.66
CA LYS A 52 -10.64 -12.18 -2.32
C LYS A 52 -11.49 -11.36 -1.35
N GLY A 53 -11.36 -11.60 -0.04
CA GLY A 53 -11.96 -10.77 1.01
C GLY A 53 -11.36 -9.35 1.03
N ILE A 54 -10.10 -9.19 0.60
CA ILE A 54 -9.46 -7.88 0.41
C ILE A 54 -10.03 -7.24 -0.86
N THR A 55 -11.09 -6.46 -0.66
CA THR A 55 -11.87 -5.80 -1.71
C THR A 55 -11.38 -4.38 -1.98
N ARG A 56 -10.75 -3.72 -1.00
CA ARG A 56 -10.15 -2.39 -1.14
C ARG A 56 -8.62 -2.48 -1.02
N ILE A 57 -7.92 -1.92 -1.99
CA ILE A 57 -6.46 -1.80 -2.00
C ILE A 57 -6.13 -0.32 -2.18
N VAL A 58 -5.46 0.27 -1.20
CA VAL A 58 -4.95 1.64 -1.23
C VAL A 58 -3.45 1.58 -1.04
N ALA A 59 -2.69 2.17 -1.97
CA ALA A 59 -1.25 2.37 -1.78
C ALA A 59 -0.95 3.86 -1.60
N VAL A 60 -0.23 4.17 -0.52
CA VAL A 60 0.20 5.52 -0.18
C VAL A 60 1.68 5.65 -0.48
N GLY A 61 1.99 6.41 -1.53
CA GLY A 61 3.36 6.72 -1.92
C GLY A 61 3.87 7.93 -1.15
N TYR A 62 4.72 7.71 -0.15
CA TYR A 62 5.36 8.79 0.59
C TYR A 62 6.51 9.41 -0.20
N ASP A 63 6.78 10.69 0.03
CA ASP A 63 7.82 11.45 -0.68
C ASP A 63 7.64 11.38 -2.22
N SER A 64 6.39 11.62 -2.63
CA SER A 64 5.96 11.66 -4.03
C SER A 64 6.21 10.37 -4.82
N THR A 65 6.36 9.23 -4.14
CA THR A 65 6.48 7.93 -4.80
C THR A 65 5.19 7.61 -5.57
N ASP A 66 5.35 7.09 -6.80
CA ASP A 66 4.24 6.61 -7.63
C ASP A 66 4.08 5.08 -7.52
N LEU A 67 2.96 4.65 -6.93
CA LEU A 67 2.57 3.25 -6.76
C LEU A 67 1.46 2.80 -7.72
N THR A 68 1.10 3.60 -8.72
CA THR A 68 -0.01 3.32 -9.64
C THR A 68 0.15 1.96 -10.33
N LYS A 69 1.36 1.64 -10.80
CA LYS A 69 1.65 0.31 -11.40
C LYS A 69 1.61 -0.82 -10.38
N VAL A 70 1.93 -0.54 -9.12
CA VAL A 70 2.01 -1.53 -8.03
C VAL A 70 0.61 -1.97 -7.58
N VAL A 71 -0.38 -1.07 -7.56
CA VAL A 71 -1.77 -1.43 -7.24
C VAL A 71 -2.57 -1.93 -8.44
N GLY A 72 -2.13 -1.58 -9.65
CA GLY A 72 -2.81 -1.91 -10.90
C GLY A 72 -4.26 -1.44 -10.91
N THR A 73 -5.12 -2.14 -11.65
CA THR A 73 -6.54 -1.76 -11.83
C THR A 73 -7.43 -2.07 -10.63
N ARG A 74 -6.96 -2.89 -9.68
CA ARG A 74 -7.74 -3.32 -8.50
C ARG A 74 -7.65 -2.35 -7.32
N GLY A 75 -6.72 -1.39 -7.35
CA GLY A 75 -6.48 -0.49 -6.23
C GLY A 75 -6.36 0.97 -6.64
N VAL A 76 -6.19 1.82 -5.63
CA VAL A 76 -6.00 3.27 -5.79
C VAL A 76 -4.63 3.63 -5.21
N ALA A 77 -3.83 4.35 -6.00
CA ALA A 77 -2.59 4.93 -5.52
C ALA A 77 -2.83 6.41 -5.16
N VAL A 78 -2.41 6.79 -3.95
CA VAL A 78 -2.40 8.18 -3.48
C VAL A 78 -0.96 8.55 -3.20
N SER A 79 -0.44 9.57 -3.90
CA SER A 79 0.91 10.07 -3.65
C SER A 79 0.83 11.25 -2.69
N VAL A 80 1.66 11.24 -1.65
CA VAL A 80 1.76 12.33 -0.67
C VAL A 80 3.18 12.90 -0.69
N PRO A 81 3.35 14.23 -0.60
CA PRO A 81 4.66 14.85 -0.57
C PRO A 81 5.39 14.54 0.74
N TYR A 82 6.71 14.76 0.78
CA TYR A 82 7.51 14.61 2.01
C TYR A 82 6.96 15.50 3.14
N TYR A 83 6.66 16.75 2.82
CA TYR A 83 5.99 17.70 3.72
C TYR A 83 4.48 17.69 3.45
N TRP A 84 3.82 16.63 3.90
CA TRP A 84 2.38 16.45 3.76
C TRP A 84 1.59 17.42 4.66
N LYS A 85 0.39 17.74 4.22
CA LYS A 85 -0.59 18.58 4.91
C LYS A 85 -1.83 17.77 5.26
N GLU A 86 -2.72 18.36 6.04
CA GLU A 86 -3.98 17.74 6.42
C GLU A 86 -4.82 17.30 5.20
N SER A 87 -4.83 18.09 4.13
CA SER A 87 -5.50 17.74 2.86
C SER A 87 -4.96 16.45 2.22
N ASP A 88 -3.67 16.15 2.38
CA ASP A 88 -3.07 14.91 1.86
C ASP A 88 -3.55 13.70 2.67
N VAL A 89 -3.70 13.86 3.99
CA VAL A 89 -4.30 12.85 4.86
C VAL A 89 -5.76 12.62 4.51
N GLU A 90 -6.53 13.68 4.27
CA GLU A 90 -7.92 13.58 3.83
C GLU A 90 -8.04 12.78 2.54
N ASN A 91 -7.15 13.01 1.56
CA ASN A 91 -7.14 12.26 0.31
C ASN A 91 -6.87 10.76 0.53
N VAL A 92 -5.95 10.42 1.44
CA VAL A 92 -5.71 9.01 1.83
C VAL A 92 -6.94 8.41 2.51
N VAL A 93 -7.58 9.14 3.43
CA VAL A 93 -8.80 8.67 4.13
C VAL A 93 -9.96 8.46 3.16
N LYS A 94 -10.19 9.39 2.22
CA LYS A 94 -11.15 9.26 1.13
C LYS A 94 -10.87 8.04 0.27
N ALA A 95 -9.60 7.81 -0.07
CA ALA A 95 -9.20 6.59 -0.77
C ALA A 95 -9.46 5.33 0.06
N ILE A 96 -9.33 5.34 1.38
CA ILE A 96 -9.71 4.19 2.22
C ILE A 96 -11.22 3.98 2.24
N GLN A 97 -11.99 5.07 2.36
CA GLN A 97 -13.46 5.05 2.46
C GLN A 97 -14.14 4.75 1.11
N GLY A 98 -13.46 4.99 -0.02
CA GLY A 98 -14.06 4.81 -1.35
C GLY A 98 -14.95 5.95 -1.80
N THR A 99 -14.70 7.17 -1.29
CA THR A 99 -15.50 8.39 -1.51
C THR A 99 -14.73 9.46 -2.25
#